data_AF-A0A3M2DDZ8-F1
#
_entry.id   AF-A0A3M2DDZ8-F1
#
_cell.length_a   1.000
_cell.length_b   1.000
_cell.length_c   1.000
_cell.angle_alpha   90.00
_cell.angle_beta   90.00
_cell.angle_gamma   90.00
#
_symmetry.space_group_name_H-M   'P 1'
#
loop_
_entity.id
_entity.type
_entity.pdbx_description
1 polymer ?
#
loop_
_entity_poly.entity_id
_entity_poly.type
_entity_poly.pdbx_seq_one_letter_code
_entity_poly.pdbx_strand_id
1 'polypeptide(L)' 'MSKRETGRYESTSAGGEQVRAFVPHPLPPTGPPILIEGELAERVRAAEQALARLELAGEMVPSLDWFIYAFVRKEAVLS' A
#
# COMPACT_ATOMS: atom_id res chain seq x y z
N MET A 1 15.91 18.09 9.82
CA MET A 1 14.95 16.96 9.93
C MET A 1 15.76 15.75 10.38
N SER A 2 15.43 15.13 11.52
CA SER A 2 16.12 13.90 11.91
C SER A 2 15.86 12.80 10.88
N LYS A 3 16.84 11.91 10.69
CA LYS A 3 16.72 10.80 9.75
C LYS A 3 15.70 9.80 10.32
N ARG A 4 14.67 9.45 9.53
CA ARG A 4 13.65 8.47 9.92
C ARG A 4 14.30 7.08 10.02
N GLU A 5 14.23 6.46 11.19
CA GLU A 5 14.65 5.07 11.40
C GLU A 5 13.45 4.13 11.20
N THR A 6 13.57 3.18 10.27
CA THR A 6 12.47 2.26 9.88
C THR A 6 12.77 0.80 10.21
N GLY A 7 13.88 0.55 10.87
CA GLY A 7 14.37 -0.77 11.22
C GLY A 7 15.85 -0.73 11.60
N ARG A 8 16.43 -1.91 11.80
CA ARG A 8 17.84 -2.08 12.16
C ARG A 8 18.50 -3.09 11.23
N TYR A 9 19.83 -2.99 11.11
CA TYR A 9 20.60 -4.03 10.44
C TYR A 9 21.10 -5.05 11.47
N GLU A 10 20.98 -6.32 11.12
CA GLU A 10 21.53 -7.44 11.90
C GLU A 10 22.50 -8.23 11.01
N SER A 11 23.63 -8.65 11.60
CA SER A 11 24.57 -9.54 10.92
C SER A 11 24.11 -10.98 11.11
N THR A 12 23.82 -11.68 10.02
CA THR A 12 23.36 -13.08 10.06
C THR A 12 24.11 -13.91 9.03
N SER A 13 24.08 -15.23 9.20
CA SER A 13 24.63 -16.18 8.24
C SER A 13 23.53 -16.71 7.32
N ALA A 14 23.73 -16.63 6.01
CA ALA A 14 22.87 -17.25 5.01
C ALA A 14 23.74 -17.95 3.97
N GLY A 15 23.55 -19.26 3.77
CA GLY A 15 24.35 -20.03 2.79
C GLY A 15 25.85 -20.09 3.09
N GLY A 16 26.27 -19.90 4.36
CA GLY A 16 27.69 -19.88 4.75
C GLY A 16 28.37 -18.50 4.62
N GLU A 17 27.64 -17.49 4.15
CA GLU A 17 28.14 -16.10 4.05
C GLU A 17 27.57 -15.22 5.15
N GLN A 18 28.36 -14.25 5.60
CA GLN A 18 27.89 -13.21 6.52
C GLN A 18 27.21 -12.08 5.73
N VAL A 19 25.93 -11.86 6.02
CA VAL A 19 25.13 -10.82 5.38
C VAL A 19 24.63 -9.81 6.42
N ARG A 20 24.49 -8.55 6.00
CA ARG A 20 23.79 -7.52 6.79
C ARG A 20 22.33 -7.47 6.35
N ALA A 21 21.48 -8.18 7.07
CA ALA A 21 20.04 -8.20 6.82
C ALA A 21 19.37 -6.96 7.44
N PHE A 22 18.45 -6.33 6.72
CA PHE A 22 17.60 -5.28 7.26
C PHE A 22 16.37 -5.90 7.93
N VAL A 23 16.18 -5.61 9.21
CA VAL A 23 15.03 -6.02 10.01
C VAL A 23 14.14 -4.79 10.22
N PRO A 24 12.97 -4.70 9.54
CA PRO A 24 12.07 -3.57 9.70
C PRO A 24 11.47 -3.54 11.12
N HIS A 25 11.18 -2.35 11.62
CA HIS A 25 10.33 -2.22 12.82
C HIS A 25 8.92 -2.75 12.52
N PRO A 26 8.24 -3.35 13.52
CA PRO A 26 6.89 -3.84 13.34
C PRO A 26 5.92 -2.72 12.97
N LEU A 27 4.90 -3.06 12.16
CA LEU A 27 3.79 -2.17 11.87
C LEU A 27 2.63 -2.42 12.86
N PRO A 28 1.88 -1.38 13.25
CA PRO A 28 2.08 0.03 12.90
C PRO A 28 3.25 0.67 13.66
N PRO A 29 3.89 1.74 13.12
CA PRO A 29 4.86 2.53 13.86
C PRO A 29 4.26 3.02 15.18
N THR A 30 4.98 2.84 16.28
CA THR A 30 4.55 3.30 17.60
C THR A 30 5.17 4.64 18.00
N GLY A 31 6.25 5.07 17.31
CA GLY A 31 7.01 6.26 17.64
C GLY A 31 7.51 7.02 16.40
N PRO A 32 6.82 8.07 15.95
CA PRO A 32 5.47 8.49 16.36
C PRO A 32 4.39 7.56 15.78
N PRO A 33 3.20 7.50 16.40
CA PRO A 33 2.07 6.78 15.85
C PRO A 33 1.61 7.40 14.52
N ILE A 34 0.95 6.58 13.70
CA ILE A 34 0.28 7.10 12.50
C ILE A 34 -0.91 7.96 12.95
N LEU A 35 -0.94 9.21 12.50
CA LEU A 35 -2.05 10.13 12.70
C LEU A 35 -2.68 10.43 11.34
N ILE A 36 -3.97 10.13 11.19
CA ILE A 36 -4.75 10.43 9.99
C ILE A 36 -5.54 11.70 10.26
N GLU A 37 -4.91 12.85 10.05
CA GLU A 37 -5.47 14.16 10.38
C GLU A 37 -5.16 15.18 9.29
N GLY A 38 -5.85 16.32 9.33
CA GLY A 38 -5.64 17.45 8.41
C GLY A 38 -5.70 17.03 6.95
N GLU A 39 -4.67 17.39 6.19
CA GLU A 39 -4.60 17.10 4.76
C GLU A 39 -4.61 15.60 4.45
N LEU A 40 -4.00 14.76 5.31
CA LEU A 40 -4.00 13.32 5.09
C LEU A 40 -5.40 12.74 5.23
N ALA A 41 -6.16 13.17 6.24
CA ALA A 41 -7.55 12.75 6.41
C ALA A 41 -8.42 13.17 5.22
N GLU A 42 -8.25 14.40 4.70
CA GLU A 42 -8.99 14.85 3.52
C GLU A 42 -8.66 14.05 2.27
N ARG A 43 -7.38 13.69 2.07
CA ARG A 43 -6.96 12.82 0.95
C ARG A 43 -7.54 11.42 1.07
N VAL A 44 -7.55 10.84 2.28
CA VAL A 44 -8.17 9.52 2.54
C VAL A 44 -9.65 9.57 2.22
N ARG A 45 -10.37 10.58 2.72
CA ARG A 45 -11.81 10.77 2.45
C ARG A 45 -12.10 10.92 0.96
N ALA A 46 -11.29 11.68 0.23
CA ALA A 46 -11.43 11.84 -1.22
C ALA A 46 -11.21 10.52 -1.97
N ALA A 47 -10.22 9.73 -1.55
CA ALA A 47 -9.96 8.41 -2.13
C ALA A 47 -11.12 7.44 -1.87
N GLU A 48 -11.64 7.39 -0.65
CA GLU A 48 -12.82 6.56 -0.29
C GLU A 48 -14.05 6.93 -1.14
N GLN A 49 -14.30 8.22 -1.35
CA GLN A 49 -15.40 8.67 -2.22
C GLN A 49 -15.20 8.25 -3.68
N ALA A 50 -13.97 8.28 -4.18
CA ALA A 50 -13.67 7.81 -5.53
C ALA A 50 -13.89 6.30 -5.67
N LEU A 51 -13.50 5.52 -4.65
CA LEU A 51 -13.75 4.07 -4.61
C LEU A 51 -15.25 3.75 -4.57
N ALA A 52 -16.02 4.44 -3.74
CA ALA A 52 -17.47 4.24 -3.68
C ALA A 52 -18.16 4.56 -5.02
N ARG A 53 -17.71 5.61 -5.73
CA ARG A 53 -18.20 5.91 -7.09
C ARG A 53 -17.85 4.82 -8.09
N LEU A 54 -16.65 4.23 -7.98
CA LEU A 54 -16.23 3.12 -8.84
C LEU A 54 -17.08 1.88 -8.58
N GLU A 55 -17.37 1.57 -7.31
CA GLU A 55 -18.22 0.45 -6.92
C GLU A 55 -19.63 0.58 -7.52
N LEU A 56 -20.27 1.75 -7.36
CA LEU A 56 -21.55 2.05 -7.99
C LEU A 56 -21.49 1.93 -9.52
N ALA A 57 -20.43 2.41 -10.14
CA ALA A 57 -20.25 2.26 -11.58
C ALA A 57 -20.18 0.79 -11.99
N GLY A 58 -19.49 -0.06 -11.22
CA GLY A 58 -19.41 -1.50 -11.45
C GLY A 58 -20.76 -2.22 -11.38
N GLU A 59 -21.64 -1.84 -10.45
CA GLU A 59 -23.01 -2.38 -10.35
C GLU A 59 -23.88 -2.03 -11.56
N MET A 60 -23.63 -0.88 -12.19
CA MET A 60 -24.36 -0.42 -13.36
C MET A 60 -23.89 -1.05 -14.67
N VAL A 61 -22.77 -1.80 -14.67
CA VAL A 61 -22.22 -2.38 -15.89
C VAL A 61 -23.06 -3.60 -16.30
N PRO A 62 -23.44 -3.72 -17.60
CA PRO A 62 -24.31 -4.81 -18.07
C PRO A 62 -23.73 -6.23 -17.89
N SER A 63 -22.41 -6.36 -17.80
CA SER A 63 -21.70 -7.62 -17.57
C SER A 63 -20.43 -7.36 -16.76
N LEU A 64 -20.41 -7.89 -15.53
CA LEU A 64 -19.26 -7.82 -14.64
C LEU A 64 -18.05 -8.57 -15.20
N ASP A 65 -18.27 -9.68 -15.89
CA ASP A 65 -17.19 -10.49 -16.51
C ASP A 65 -16.41 -9.71 -17.57
N TRP A 66 -17.12 -8.96 -18.43
CA TRP A 66 -16.48 -8.12 -19.44
C TRP A 66 -15.70 -6.96 -18.81
N PHE A 67 -16.23 -6.36 -17.74
CA PHE A 67 -15.57 -5.30 -16.99
C PHE A 67 -14.25 -5.78 -16.36
N ILE A 68 -14.29 -6.91 -15.65
CA ILE A 68 -13.10 -7.51 -15.04
C ILE A 68 -12.06 -7.85 -16.11
N TYR A 69 -12.48 -8.48 -17.21
CA TYR A 69 -11.57 -8.85 -18.30
C TYR A 69 -10.84 -7.63 -18.89
N ALA A 70 -11.56 -6.53 -19.15
CA ALA A 70 -10.98 -5.31 -19.71
C ALA A 70 -9.98 -4.64 -18.75
N PHE A 71 -10.31 -4.56 -17.46
CA PHE A 71 -9.47 -3.87 -16.47
C PHE A 71 -8.27 -4.70 -16.03
N VAL A 72 -8.43 -6.01 -15.80
CA VAL A 72 -7.30 -6.89 -15.44
C VAL A 72 -6.25 -6.89 -16.55
N ARG A 73 -6.67 -6.94 -17.82
CA ARG A 73 -5.74 -6.87 -18.95
C ARG A 73 -4.98 -5.54 -18.99
N LYS A 74 -5.64 -4.43 -18.66
CA LYS A 74 -5.00 -3.13 -18.65
C LYS A 74 -3.97 -3.02 -17.51
N GLU A 75 -4.35 -3.37 -16.29
CA GLU A 75 -3.46 -3.24 -15.12
C GLU A 75 -2.28 -4.22 -15.17
N ALA A 76 -2.49 -5.46 -15.62
CA ALA A 76 -1.42 -6.44 -15.77
C ALA A 76 -0.38 -6.09 -16.84
N VAL A 77 -0.68 -5.15 -17.73
CA VAL A 77 0.25 -4.64 -18.75
C VAL A 77 1.00 -3.40 -18.24
N LEU A 78 0.40 -2.64 -17.32
CA LEU A 78 0.91 -1.34 -16.88
C LEU A 78 1.65 -1.37 -15.54
N SER A 79 1.32 -2.31 -14.64
CA SER A 79 1.96 -2.50 -13.33
C SER A 79 3.11 -3.49 -13.39
#